data_AF-A0AAU0X6H9-F1
#
_entry.id   AF-A0AAU0X6H9-F1
#
_cell.length_a   1.000
_cell.length_b   1.000
_cell.length_c   1.000
_cell.angle_alpha   90.00
_cell.angle_beta   90.00
_cell.angle_gamma   90.00
#
_symmetry.space_group_name_H-M   'P 1'
#
loop_
_entity.id
_entity.type
_entity.pdbx_description
1 polymer ?
#
loop_
_entity_poly.entity_id
_entity_poly.type
_entity_poly.pdbx_seq_one_letter_code
_entity_poly.pdbx_strand_id
1 'polypeptide(L)' 'MAAEISMPVHVRVGEHEGHWGDLTVPVTDGTVSEQDVRRHLVAFLRECAAQLEAELTEEVPDAAAHG' A
#
# COMPACT_ATOMS: atom_id res chain seq x y z
N MET A 1 9.79 23.29 -6.20
CA MET A 1 9.05 22.14 -5.63
C MET A 1 8.92 21.12 -6.74
N ALA A 2 9.26 19.86 -6.50
CA ALA A 2 8.95 18.80 -7.46
C ALA A 2 7.43 18.65 -7.51
N ALA A 3 6.86 18.49 -8.71
CA ALA A 3 5.45 18.16 -8.85
C ALA A 3 5.27 16.66 -8.58
N GLU A 4 4.09 16.26 -8.08
CA GLU A 4 3.79 14.87 -7.75
C GLU A 4 2.38 14.52 -8.25
N ILE A 5 2.17 13.25 -8.60
CA ILE A 5 0.85 12.69 -8.89
C ILE A 5 0.57 11.64 -7.83
N SER A 6 -0.58 11.75 -7.17
CA SER A 6 -1.10 10.73 -6.27
C SER A 6 -2.26 10.02 -6.94
N MET A 7 -2.23 8.70 -6.92
CA MET A 7 -3.27 7.84 -7.47
C MET A 7 -3.79 6.91 -6.36
N PRO A 8 -5.12 6.86 -6.12
CA PRO A 8 -5.66 5.98 -5.10
C PRO A 8 -5.56 4.52 -5.58
N VAL A 9 -5.11 3.64 -4.69
CA VAL A 9 -5.03 2.20 -4.89
C VAL A 9 -6.22 1.56 -4.18
N HIS A 10 -7.06 0.90 -4.96
CA HIS A 10 -8.22 0.16 -4.45
C HIS A 10 -7.99 -1.34 -4.58
N VAL A 11 -8.45 -2.10 -3.60
CA VAL A 11 -8.42 -3.57 -3.61
C VAL A 11 -9.84 -4.08 -3.57
N ARG A 12 -10.13 -5.07 -4.42
CA ARG A 12 -11.41 -5.76 -4.45
C ARG A 12 -11.25 -7.22 -4.01
N VAL A 13 -12.04 -7.64 -3.05
CA VAL A 13 -12.12 -9.02 -2.55
C VAL A 13 -13.57 -9.50 -2.70
N GLY A 14 -13.81 -10.35 -3.69
CA GLY A 14 -15.18 -10.73 -4.07
C GLY A 14 -15.97 -9.52 -4.54
N GLU A 15 -17.09 -9.24 -3.87
CA GLU A 15 -17.96 -8.08 -4.16
C GLU A 15 -17.57 -6.82 -3.37
N HIS A 16 -16.62 -6.90 -2.44
CA HIS A 16 -16.21 -5.77 -1.63
C HIS A 16 -15.02 -5.05 -2.25
N GLU A 17 -15.12 -3.73 -2.35
CA GLU A 17 -14.02 -2.85 -2.77
C GLU A 17 -13.68 -1.89 -1.64
N GLY A 18 -12.38 -1.76 -1.36
CA GLY A 18 -11.85 -0.88 -0.32
C GLY A 18 -10.72 -0.02 -0.85
N HIS A 19 -10.61 1.19 -0.32
CA HIS A 19 -9.43 2.02 -0.50
C HIS A 19 -8.29 1.45 0.35
N TRP A 20 -7.17 1.15 -0.29
CA TRP A 20 -6.01 0.56 0.37
C TRP A 20 -4.95 1.62 0.72
N GLY A 21 -4.76 2.62 -0.13
CA GLY A 21 -3.82 3.71 0.10
C GLY A 21 -3.50 4.48 -1.18
N ASP A 22 -2.66 5.49 -1.08
CA ASP A 22 -2.32 6.37 -2.21
C ASP A 22 -0.90 6.10 -2.72
N LEU A 23 -0.78 5.80 -4.02
CA LEU A 23 0.50 5.71 -4.72
C LEU A 23 0.91 7.10 -5.18
N THR A 24 1.97 7.65 -4.58
CA THR A 24 2.53 8.96 -4.96
C THR A 24 3.79 8.78 -5.81
N VAL A 25 3.83 9.46 -6.96
CA VAL A 25 4.92 9.40 -7.93
C VAL A 25 5.42 10.81 -8.27
N PRO A 26 6.73 11.07 -8.22
CA PRO A 26 7.29 12.36 -8.61
C PRO A 26 7.18 12.57 -10.12
N VAL A 27 6.88 13.82 -10.51
CA VAL A 27 6.84 14.30 -11.88
C VAL A 27 8.18 14.95 -12.21
N THR A 28 8.87 14.39 -13.21
CA THR A 28 10.13 14.94 -13.71
C THR A 28 9.87 15.60 -15.06
N ASP A 29 10.25 16.87 -15.19
CA ASP A 29 10.08 17.66 -16.42
C ASP A 29 8.62 17.66 -16.97
N GLY A 30 7.65 17.69 -16.07
CA GLY A 30 6.22 17.70 -16.42
C GLY A 30 5.67 16.36 -16.93
N THR A 31 6.47 15.29 -16.83
CA THR A 31 6.05 13.94 -17.25
C THR A 31 6.30 12.92 -16.15
N VAL A 32 5.54 11.83 -16.20
CA VAL A 32 5.76 10.66 -15.35
C VAL A 32 6.14 9.50 -16.26
N SER A 33 7.31 8.91 -16.02
CA SER A 33 7.76 7.76 -16.80
C SER A 33 7.09 6.48 -16.28
N GLU A 34 6.77 5.56 -17.19
CA GLU A 34 6.26 4.23 -16.81
C GLU A 34 7.22 3.51 -15.84
N GLN A 35 8.53 3.69 -16.03
CA GLN A 35 9.56 3.09 -15.19
C GLN A 35 9.48 3.61 -13.75
N ASP A 36 9.24 4.91 -13.56
CA ASP A 36 9.09 5.50 -12.23
C ASP A 36 7.80 5.04 -11.57
N VAL A 37 6.69 4.97 -12.31
CA VAL A 37 5.43 4.38 -11.80
C VAL A 37 5.65 2.96 -11.32
N ARG A 38 6.29 2.11 -12.14
CA ARG A 38 6.58 0.71 -11.76
C ARG A 38 7.46 0.63 -10.51
N ARG A 39 8.48 1.47 -10.39
CA ARG A 39 9.36 1.51 -9.21
C ARG A 39 8.59 1.88 -7.95
N HIS A 40 7.79 2.95 -7.99
CA HIS A 40 7.01 3.40 -6.84
C HIS A 40 5.92 2.40 -6.48
N LEU A 41 5.26 1.79 -7.48
CA LEU A 41 4.28 0.73 -7.24
C LEU A 41 4.91 -0.49 -6.55
N VAL A 42 6.10 -0.92 -6.97
CA VAL A 42 6.82 -2.02 -6.30
C VAL A 42 7.17 -1.67 -4.86
N ALA A 43 7.61 -0.43 -4.59
CA ALA A 43 7.91 0.03 -3.23
C ALA A 43 6.63 0.03 -2.36
N PHE A 44 5.55 0.62 -2.87
CA PHE A 44 4.24 0.64 -2.21
C PHE A 44 3.76 -0.77 -1.85
N LEU A 45 3.76 -1.71 -2.81
CA LEU A 45 3.30 -3.08 -2.56
C LEU A 45 4.17 -3.82 -1.53
N ARG A 46 5.48 -3.54 -1.47
CA ARG A 46 6.35 -4.11 -0.43
C ARG A 46 6.05 -3.55 0.95
N GLU A 47 5.78 -2.25 1.06
CA GLU A 47 5.37 -1.63 2.32
C GLU A 47 4.02 -2.21 2.79
N CYS A 48 3.06 -2.35 1.89
CA CYS A 48 1.78 -2.99 2.21
C CYS A 48 1.97 -4.44 2.67
N ALA A 49 2.83 -5.22 2.00
CA ALA A 49 3.14 -6.58 2.41
C ALA A 49 3.76 -6.62 3.82
N ALA A 50 4.72 -5.74 4.10
CA ALA A 50 5.36 -5.67 5.41
C ALA A 50 4.37 -5.27 6.52
N GLN A 51 3.44 -4.35 6.25
CA GLN A 51 2.38 -3.97 7.18
C GLN A 51 1.44 -5.14 7.47
N LEU A 52 0.99 -5.85 6.43
CA LEU A 52 0.15 -7.03 6.60
C LEU A 52 0.86 -8.13 7.40
N GLU A 53 2.13 -8.38 7.14
CA GLU A 53 2.93 -9.35 7.89
C GLU A 53 3.07 -8.94 9.36
N ALA A 54 3.24 -7.64 9.65
CA ALA A 54 3.28 -7.12 11.02
C ALA A 54 1.95 -7.35 11.74
N GLU A 55 0.82 -6.98 11.11
CA GLU A 55 -0.53 -7.15 11.68
C GLU A 55 -0.90 -8.61 11.91
N LEU A 56 -0.43 -9.53 11.05
CA LEU A 56 -0.64 -10.97 11.21
C LEU A 56 0.24 -11.61 12.29
N THR A 57 1.38 -10.98 12.61
CA THR A 57 2.34 -11.49 13.60
C THR A 57 2.07 -10.94 15.01
N GLU A 58 1.35 -9.83 15.13
CA GLU A 58 0.78 -9.39 16.39
C GLU A 58 -0.30 -10.40 16.82
N GLU A 59 0.14 -11.45 17.53
CA GLU A 59 -0.71 -12.41 18.21
C GLU A 59 -1.86 -11.69 18.91
N VAL A 60 -3.09 -12.08 18.56
CA VAL A 60 -4.26 -11.91 19.42
C VAL A 60 -3.80 -12.31 20.83
N PRO A 61 -3.78 -11.39 21.81
CA PRO A 61 -3.37 -11.76 23.16
C PRO A 61 -4.27 -12.91 23.60
N ASP A 62 -3.65 -14.03 23.94
CA ASP A 62 -4.29 -15.25 24.40
C ASP A 62 -5.16 -14.93 25.62
N ALA A 63 -6.41 -14.56 25.35
CA ALA A 63 -7.44 -14.33 26.34
C ALA A 63 -8.11 -15.67 26.70
N ALA A 64 -7.39 -16.80 26.65
CA ALA A 64 -7.78 -18.04 27.31
C ALA A 64 -7.11 -18.15 28.68
N ALA A 65 -7.41 -17.20 29.57
CA ALA A 65 -7.51 -17.52 30.98
C ALA A 65 -8.91 -18.12 31.24
N HIS A 66 -8.94 -19.25 31.96
CA HIS A 66 -10.09 -19.89 32.63
C HIS A 66 -10.85 -21.00 31.89
N GLY A 67 -10.47 -22.23 32.22
CA GLY A 67 -11.22 -23.47 32.07
C GLY A 67 -10.52 -24.60 32.81
#